data_AF-A0A959NI37-F1
#
_entry.id   AF-A0A959NI37-F1
#
_cell.length_a   1.000
_cell.length_b   1.000
_cell.length_c   1.000
_cell.angle_alpha   90.00
_cell.angle_beta   90.00
_cell.angle_gamma   90.00
#
_symmetry.space_group_name_H-M   'P 1'
#
loop_
_entity.id
_entity.type
_entity.pdbx_description
1 polymer ?
#
loop_
_entity_poly.entity_id
_entity_poly.type
_entity_poly.pdbx_seq_one_letter_code
_entity_poly.pdbx_strand_id
1 'polypeptide(L)'
;QIAKSRISKLPYIHLLPKRMYKWILTKKKESVAELMEIRETGISIERFEKICKKQSYQLLHKRHYLINPIYQWKFGWKPRKQAGFVRAIPFVRNFFTSCVYYLIQNKKEK
;
A
#
# COMPACT_ATOMS: atom_id res chain seq x y z
N GLN A 1 -15.89 3.22 -5.89
CA GLN A 1 -15.15 1.97 -5.60
C GLN A 1 -15.02 1.20 -6.90
N ILE A 2 -13.82 0.75 -7.28
CA ILE A 2 -13.55 0.15 -8.60
C ILE A 2 -14.11 -1.28 -8.68
N ALA A 3 -13.80 -2.12 -7.69
CA ALA A 3 -14.42 -3.43 -7.54
C ALA A 3 -15.83 -3.30 -6.94
N LYS A 4 -16.83 -3.93 -7.55
CA LYS A 4 -18.26 -3.75 -7.23
C LYS A 4 -18.88 -4.96 -6.51
N SER A 5 -18.36 -6.17 -6.70
CA SER A 5 -18.91 -7.38 -6.07
C SER A 5 -18.51 -7.50 -4.60
N ARG A 6 -19.07 -8.51 -3.90
CA ARG A 6 -18.71 -8.83 -2.51
C ARG A 6 -17.22 -9.14 -2.30
N ILE A 7 -16.49 -9.48 -3.36
CA ILE A 7 -15.03 -9.70 -3.29
C ILE A 7 -14.28 -8.44 -2.91
N SER A 8 -14.81 -7.25 -3.25
CA SER A 8 -14.23 -5.98 -2.82
C SER A 8 -14.14 -5.81 -1.30
N LYS A 9 -14.88 -6.61 -0.52
CA LYS A 9 -14.87 -6.62 0.94
C LYS A 9 -13.91 -7.65 1.53
N LEU A 10 -13.38 -8.56 0.71
CA LEU A 10 -12.45 -9.58 1.17
C LEU A 10 -11.04 -8.99 1.30
N PRO A 11 -10.40 -9.12 2.47
CA PRO A 11 -9.07 -8.59 2.67
C PRO A 11 -8.05 -9.36 1.81
N TYR A 12 -7.02 -8.64 1.34
CA TYR A 12 -5.81 -9.22 0.71
C TYR A 12 -6.01 -10.06 -0.56
N ILE A 13 -7.19 -10.07 -1.18
CA ILE A 13 -7.43 -10.81 -2.44
C ILE A 13 -6.43 -10.49 -3.55
N HIS A 14 -5.93 -9.26 -3.59
CA HIS A 14 -4.99 -8.75 -4.57
C HIS A 14 -3.58 -9.30 -4.36
N LEU A 15 -3.31 -10.00 -3.26
CA LEU A 15 -2.04 -10.66 -2.98
C LEU A 15 -1.98 -12.10 -3.52
N LEU A 16 -3.12 -12.70 -3.89
CA LEU A 16 -3.17 -14.04 -4.51
C LEU A 16 -2.28 -14.11 -5.76
N PRO A 17 -1.79 -15.28 -6.20
CA PRO A 17 -1.04 -15.41 -7.45
C PRO A 17 -1.77 -14.77 -8.64
N LYS A 18 -1.02 -14.15 -9.56
CA LYS A 18 -1.56 -13.35 -10.68
C LYS A 18 -2.69 -14.08 -11.44
N ARG A 19 -2.48 -15.37 -11.75
CA ARG A 19 -3.45 -16.21 -12.46
C ARG A 19 -4.75 -16.40 -11.67
N MET A 20 -4.64 -16.68 -10.37
CA MET A 20 -5.79 -16.86 -9.48
C MET A 20 -6.57 -15.57 -9.30
N TYR A 21 -5.88 -14.45 -9.05
CA TYR A 21 -6.53 -13.14 -8.90
C TYR A 21 -7.30 -12.75 -10.16
N LYS A 22 -6.66 -12.86 -11.34
CA LYS A 22 -7.31 -12.57 -12.63
C LYS A 22 -8.56 -13.45 -12.84
N TRP A 23 -8.46 -14.75 -12.55
CA TRP A 23 -9.59 -15.68 -12.68
C TRP A 23 -10.78 -15.29 -11.80
N ILE A 24 -10.54 -14.93 -10.54
CA ILE A 24 -11.59 -14.47 -9.61
C ILE A 24 -12.27 -13.22 -10.14
N LEU A 25 -11.50 -12.22 -10.58
CA LEU A 25 -12.03 -10.97 -11.12
C LEU A 25 -12.91 -11.21 -12.35
N THR A 26 -12.47 -12.06 -13.28
CA THR A 26 -13.23 -12.42 -14.48
C THR A 26 -14.54 -13.13 -14.12
N LYS A 27 -14.49 -14.13 -13.22
CA LYS A 27 -15.69 -14.88 -12.78
C LYS A 27 -16.73 -13.97 -12.13
N LYS A 28 -16.30 -12.85 -11.56
CA LYS A 28 -17.14 -11.94 -10.78
C LYS A 28 -17.48 -10.67 -11.53
N LYS A 29 -17.16 -10.63 -12.83
CA LYS A 29 -17.46 -9.55 -13.76
C LYS A 29 -16.95 -8.19 -13.27
N GLU A 30 -15.77 -8.18 -12.64
CA GLU A 30 -15.10 -6.97 -12.18
C GLU A 30 -14.33 -6.28 -13.32
N SER A 31 -13.89 -5.03 -13.10
CA SER A 31 -12.98 -4.31 -14.00
C SER A 31 -11.58 -4.95 -14.02
N VAL A 32 -11.42 -6.06 -14.75
CA VAL A 32 -10.19 -6.87 -14.74
C VAL A 32 -8.95 -6.05 -15.16
N ALA A 33 -9.04 -5.27 -16.24
CA ALA A 33 -7.90 -4.51 -16.76
C ALA A 33 -7.37 -3.51 -15.72
N GLU A 34 -8.27 -2.66 -15.21
CA GLU A 34 -7.96 -1.63 -14.21
C GLU A 34 -7.40 -2.22 -12.90
N LEU A 35 -8.04 -3.27 -12.36
CA LEU A 35 -7.58 -3.90 -11.11
C LEU A 35 -6.25 -4.64 -11.27
N MET A 36 -5.95 -5.15 -12.46
CA MET A 36 -4.65 -5.76 -12.78
C MET A 36 -3.58 -4.69 -12.96
N GLU A 37 -3.89 -3.57 -13.60
CA GLU A 37 -2.99 -2.42 -13.72
C GLU A 37 -2.61 -1.86 -12.35
N ILE A 38 -3.57 -1.66 -11.44
CA ILE A 38 -3.31 -1.23 -10.06
C ILE A 38 -2.35 -2.19 -9.35
N ARG A 39 -2.53 -3.50 -9.56
CA ARG A 39 -1.66 -4.52 -8.98
C ARG A 39 -0.24 -4.42 -9.55
N GLU A 40 -0.11 -4.25 -10.86
CA GLU A 40 1.18 -4.21 -11.57
C GLU A 40 1.98 -2.94 -11.26
N THR A 41 1.29 -1.81 -11.11
CA THR A 41 1.85 -0.50 -10.74
C THR A 41 2.08 -0.35 -9.23
N GLY A 42 1.64 -1.32 -8.43
CA GLY A 42 1.83 -1.35 -6.99
C GLY A 42 3.31 -1.22 -6.57
N ILE A 43 3.54 -0.41 -5.55
CA ILE A 43 4.87 -0.21 -4.96
C ILE A 43 4.85 -0.60 -3.47
N SER A 44 5.72 -1.52 -3.08
CA SER A 44 5.90 -1.86 -1.67
C SER A 44 6.76 -0.83 -0.96
N ILE A 45 6.65 -0.81 0.38
CA ILE A 45 7.53 -0.01 1.25
C ILE A 45 8.99 -0.30 0.93
N GLU A 46 9.35 -1.58 0.84
CA GLU A 46 10.72 -2.03 0.60
C GLU A 46 11.21 -1.61 -0.79
N ARG A 47 10.35 -1.69 -1.82
CA ARG A 47 10.70 -1.27 -3.17
C ARG A 47 10.92 0.24 -3.23
N PHE A 48 10.06 1.03 -2.59
CA PHE A 48 10.23 2.48 -2.50
C PHE A 48 11.54 2.86 -1.80
N GLU A 49 11.81 2.31 -0.61
CA GLU A 49 13.03 2.63 0.14
C GLU A 49 14.30 2.21 -0.60
N LYS A 50 14.27 1.06 -1.29
CA LYS A 50 15.37 0.62 -2.16
C LYS A 50 15.61 1.59 -3.31
N ILE A 51 14.55 2.10 -3.94
CA ILE A 51 14.66 3.11 -5.02
C ILE A 51 15.26 4.40 -4.46
N CYS A 52 14.77 4.92 -3.33
CA CYS A 52 15.34 6.11 -2.69
C CYS A 52 16.84 5.95 -2.43
N LYS A 53 17.26 4.81 -1.85
CA LYS A 53 18.68 4.53 -1.60
C LYS A 53 19.49 4.48 -2.90
N LYS A 54 18.98 3.82 -3.95
CA LYS A 54 19.65 3.72 -5.26
C LYS A 54 19.81 5.09 -5.92
N GLN A 55 18.85 5.97 -5.73
CA GLN A 55 18.82 7.32 -6.32
C GLN A 55 19.48 8.38 -5.43
N SER A 56 20.26 7.97 -4.41
CA SER A 56 20.95 8.88 -3.49
C SER A 56 20.04 9.84 -2.72
N TYR A 57 18.82 9.42 -2.41
CA TYR A 57 17.96 10.11 -1.45
C TYR A 57 18.24 9.63 -0.03
N GLN A 58 18.09 10.53 0.95
CA GLN A 58 18.00 10.20 2.36
C GLN A 58 16.55 10.31 2.83
N LEU A 59 16.14 9.40 3.72
CA LEU A 59 14.83 9.43 4.37
C LEU A 59 14.96 10.27 5.64
N LEU A 60 14.47 11.51 5.62
CA LEU A 60 14.50 12.39 6.79
C LEU A 60 13.48 11.93 7.82
N HIS A 61 12.23 11.72 7.40
CA HIS A 61 11.15 11.24 8.26
C HIS A 61 10.39 10.10 7.61
N LYS A 62 9.99 9.12 8.42
CA LYS A 62 9.16 7.97 8.02
C LYS A 62 8.07 7.74 9.05
N ARG A 63 6.81 7.70 8.61
CA ARG A 63 5.67 7.47 9.51
C ARG A 63 4.66 6.49 8.92
N HIS A 64 4.51 5.35 9.59
CA HIS A 64 3.53 4.33 9.24
C HIS A 64 2.22 4.57 9.96
N TYR A 65 1.11 4.36 9.26
CA TYR A 65 -0.24 4.48 9.79
C TYR A 65 -0.99 3.15 9.64
N LEU A 66 -1.64 2.73 10.72
CA LEU A 66 -2.65 1.68 10.71
C LEU A 66 -3.93 2.18 10.03
N ILE A 67 -4.33 3.42 10.31
CA ILE A 67 -5.45 4.11 9.66
C ILE A 67 -4.93 5.38 9.01
N ASN A 68 -5.09 5.48 7.69
CA ASN A 68 -4.60 6.59 6.88
C ASN A 68 -5.25 7.91 7.33
N PRO A 69 -4.46 8.97 7.62
CA PRO A 69 -4.99 10.29 7.94
C PRO A 69 -6.04 10.83 6.96
N ILE A 70 -5.92 10.54 5.67
CA ILE A 70 -6.90 11.02 4.66
C ILE A 70 -8.31 10.45 4.89
N TYR A 71 -8.43 9.33 5.61
CA TYR A 71 -9.72 8.70 5.92
C TYR A 71 -10.53 9.49 6.95
N GLN A 72 -9.89 10.40 7.71
CA GLN A 72 -10.63 11.34 8.54
C GLN A 72 -11.54 12.23 7.70
N TRP A 73 -11.01 12.76 6.59
CA TRP A 73 -11.77 13.62 5.69
C TRP A 73 -12.71 12.83 4.77
N LYS A 74 -12.31 11.62 4.34
CA LYS A 74 -13.13 10.79 3.45
C LYS A 74 -14.28 10.06 4.15
N PHE A 75 -14.06 9.60 5.38
CA PHE A 75 -14.96 8.66 6.06
C PHE A 75 -15.21 8.99 7.54
N GLY A 76 -14.64 10.08 8.07
CA GLY A 76 -14.75 10.43 9.50
C GLY A 76 -13.91 9.55 10.43
N TRP A 77 -13.01 8.72 9.91
CA TRP A 77 -12.24 7.78 10.72
C TRP A 77 -11.05 8.46 11.39
N LYS A 78 -10.89 8.26 12.71
CA LYS A 78 -9.75 8.82 13.45
C LYS A 78 -8.42 8.21 12.96
N PRO A 79 -7.42 9.02 12.57
CA PRO A 79 -6.11 8.53 12.15
C PRO A 79 -5.42 7.73 13.26
N ARG A 80 -4.73 6.64 12.91
CA ARG A 80 -4.00 5.82 13.88
C ARG A 80 -2.60 5.50 13.39
N LYS A 81 -1.59 5.88 14.18
CA LYS A 81 -0.20 5.49 13.93
C LYS A 81 -0.05 3.98 14.13
N GLN A 82 0.87 3.37 13.38
CA GLN A 82 1.18 1.95 13.54
C GLN A 82 1.90 1.69 14.88
N ALA A 83 1.61 0.57 15.52
CA ALA A 83 2.30 0.16 16.73
C ALA A 83 3.80 -0.12 16.46
N GLY A 84 4.66 0.22 17.41
CA GLY A 84 6.12 0.12 17.25
C GLY A 84 6.61 -1.29 16.90
N PHE A 85 6.07 -2.31 17.57
CA PHE A 85 6.44 -3.71 17.35
C PHE A 85 6.02 -4.22 15.96
N VAL A 86 4.78 -3.92 15.52
CA VAL A 86 4.31 -4.30 14.17
C VAL A 86 5.16 -3.62 13.11
N ARG A 87 5.50 -2.34 13.30
CA ARG A 87 6.34 -1.56 12.38
C ARG A 87 7.74 -2.15 12.19
N ALA A 88 8.27 -2.83 13.20
CA ALA A 88 9.62 -3.37 13.21
C ALA A 88 9.78 -4.59 12.29
N ILE A 89 8.72 -5.37 12.07
CA ILE A 89 8.78 -6.63 11.31
C ILE A 89 8.52 -6.36 9.82
N PRO A 90 9.53 -6.46 8.93
CA PRO A 90 9.34 -6.25 7.50
C PRO A 90 8.35 -7.25 6.91
N PHE A 91 7.68 -6.88 5.82
CA PHE A 91 6.61 -7.64 5.16
C PHE A 91 5.33 -7.82 6.00
N VAL A 92 5.43 -8.27 7.25
CA VAL A 92 4.27 -8.43 8.16
C VAL A 92 3.60 -7.08 8.40
N ARG A 93 4.38 -6.02 8.62
CA ARG A 93 3.83 -4.67 8.79
C ARG A 93 2.99 -4.19 7.59
N ASN A 94 3.25 -4.71 6.39
CA ASN A 94 2.58 -4.27 5.16
C ASN A 94 1.11 -4.69 5.15
N PHE A 95 0.75 -5.76 5.85
CA PHE A 95 -0.65 -6.21 5.97
C PHE A 95 -1.48 -5.29 6.86
N PHE A 96 -0.85 -4.69 7.88
CA PHE A 96 -1.53 -3.85 8.87
C PHE A 96 -1.31 -2.35 8.63
N THR A 97 -0.52 -1.96 7.64
CA THR A 97 -0.20 -0.56 7.37
C THR A 97 -1.02 -0.08 6.18
N SER A 98 -1.94 0.86 6.41
CA SER A 98 -2.75 1.43 5.34
C SER A 98 -1.97 2.40 4.46
N CYS A 99 -0.99 3.11 5.03
CA CYS A 99 -0.11 4.02 4.28
C CYS A 99 1.16 4.35 5.07
N VAL A 100 2.15 4.89 4.36
CA VAL A 100 3.37 5.45 4.94
C VAL A 100 3.62 6.82 4.34
N TYR A 101 3.89 7.80 5.20
CA TYR A 101 4.36 9.12 4.80
C TYR A 101 5.88 9.19 4.96
N TYR A 102 6.53 9.69 3.91
CA TYR A 102 7.97 9.90 3.88
C TYR A 102 8.27 11.38 3.62
N LEU A 103 9.31 11.88 4.29
CA LEU A 103 10.02 13.09 3.89
C LEU A 103 11.39 12.64 3.41
N ILE A 104 11.74 12.96 2.17
CA ILE A 104 13.00 12.56 1.54
C ILE A 104 13.75 13.78 1.05
N GLN A 105 15.09 13.71 1.03
CA GLN A 105 15.96 14.78 0.55
C GLN A 105 17.05 14.19 -0.34
N ASN A 106 17.41 14.89 -1.40
CA ASN A 106 18.53 14.51 -2.25
C ASN A 106 19.85 14.75 -1.48
N LYS A 107 20.72 13.75 -1.40
CA LYS A 107 22.01 13.89 -0.70
C LYS A 107 22.97 14.87 -1.39
N LYS A 108 22.75 15.18 -2.66
CA LYS A 108 23.61 16.09 -3.45
C LYS A 108 23.31 17.58 -3.22
N GLU A 109 22.16 17.91 -2.64
CA GLU A 109 21.77 19.28 -2.30
C GLU A 109 22.10 19.51 -0.82
N LYS A 110 23.31 19.99 -0.56
CA LYS A 110 23.70 20.65 0.69
C LYS A 110 23.99 22.11 0.41
#